data_AF-A0A955W7H3-F1
#
_entry.id   AF-A0A955W7H3-F1
#
_cell.length_a   1.000
_cell.length_b   1.000
_cell.length_c   1.000
_cell.angle_alpha   90.00
_cell.angle_beta   90.00
_cell.angle_gamma   90.00
#
_symmetry.space_group_name_H-M   'P 1'
#
loop_
_entity.id
_entity.type
_entity.pdbx_description
1 polymer ?
#
loop_
_entity_poly.entity_id
_entity_poly.type
_entity_poly.pdbx_seq_one_letter_code
_entity_poly.pdbx_strand_id
1 'polypeptide(L)'
;MSQVDRIAEKIKLGRLLSLGPAALEQYDALDAATLRALREQISDSLFDDSRGALERVASASRLLPNALVASVGERSFGPMLCARITGLLSPERAAALAAHMPDEFLADVAMQLDPRSARGVIAQLGKERVVAVAKVLLAR
;
A
#
# COMPACT_ATOMS: atom_id res chain seq x y z
N MET A 1 -17.11 7.75 -16.63
CA MET A 1 -16.05 6.98 -15.93
C MET A 1 -16.08 5.55 -16.45
N SER A 2 -14.94 4.88 -16.59
CA SER A 2 -14.87 3.61 -17.34
C SER A 2 -15.30 2.41 -16.50
N GLN A 3 -15.80 1.35 -17.15
CA GLN A 3 -16.09 0.05 -16.51
C GLN A 3 -14.85 -0.52 -15.81
N VAL A 4 -13.66 -0.24 -16.36
CA VAL A 4 -12.37 -0.66 -15.81
C VAL A 4 -12.10 -0.02 -14.45
N ASP A 5 -12.43 1.26 -14.27
CA ASP A 5 -12.26 1.96 -12.99
C ASP A 5 -13.08 1.31 -11.88
N ARG A 6 -14.33 0.93 -12.19
CA ARG A 6 -15.23 0.28 -11.22
C ARG A 6 -14.68 -1.08 -10.80
N ILE A 7 -14.25 -1.90 -11.76
CA ILE A 7 -13.64 -3.21 -11.48
C ILE A 7 -12.39 -3.03 -10.60
N ALA A 8 -11.54 -2.06 -10.92
CA ALA A 8 -10.34 -1.77 -10.15
C ALA A 8 -10.66 -1.37 -8.70
N GLU A 9 -11.66 -0.51 -8.46
CA GLU A 9 -12.04 -0.14 -7.10
C GLU A 9 -12.68 -1.31 -6.32
N LYS A 10 -13.48 -2.19 -6.96
CA LYS A 10 -13.96 -3.43 -6.33
C LYS A 10 -12.80 -4.33 -5.91
N ILE A 11 -11.80 -4.53 -6.76
CA ILE A 11 -10.62 -5.36 -6.43
C ILE A 11 -9.86 -4.77 -5.23
N LYS A 12 -9.63 -3.45 -5.22
CA LYS A 12 -8.94 -2.77 -4.11
C LYS A 12 -9.72 -2.88 -2.79
N LEU A 13 -11.04 -2.69 -2.85
CA LEU A 13 -11.91 -2.83 -1.68
C LEU A 13 -11.93 -4.27 -1.17
N GLY A 14 -12.02 -5.26 -2.07
CA GLY A 14 -11.95 -6.67 -1.71
C GLY A 14 -10.64 -7.00 -0.99
N ARG A 15 -9.51 -6.51 -1.51
CA ARG A 15 -8.20 -6.68 -0.84
C ARG A 15 -8.17 -6.05 0.55
N LEU A 16 -8.67 -4.82 0.70
CA LEU A 16 -8.70 -4.12 1.99
C LEU A 16 -9.51 -4.91 3.04
N LEU A 17 -10.62 -5.51 2.63
CA LEU A 17 -11.52 -6.25 3.51
C LEU A 17 -11.21 -7.76 3.58
N SER A 18 -10.17 -8.23 2.87
CA SER A 18 -9.88 -9.66 2.70
C SER A 18 -11.06 -10.47 2.15
N LEU A 19 -11.80 -9.88 1.21
CA LEU A 19 -12.96 -10.45 0.53
C LEU A 19 -12.66 -10.75 -0.95
N GLY A 20 -13.24 -11.83 -1.47
CA GLY A 20 -13.22 -12.13 -2.90
C GLY A 20 -14.09 -11.17 -3.71
N PRO A 21 -13.83 -10.99 -5.03
CA PRO A 21 -14.60 -10.06 -5.87
C PRO A 21 -16.11 -10.34 -5.92
N ALA A 22 -16.51 -11.61 -5.83
CA ALA A 22 -17.91 -12.05 -5.83
C ALA A 22 -18.68 -11.55 -4.59
N ALA A 23 -18.01 -11.42 -3.44
CA ALA A 23 -18.62 -10.89 -2.22
C ALA A 23 -19.03 -9.41 -2.34
N LEU A 24 -18.56 -8.72 -3.40
CA LEU A 24 -18.85 -7.33 -3.69
C LEU A 24 -19.84 -7.14 -4.86
N GLU A 25 -20.48 -8.20 -5.36
CA GLU A 25 -21.51 -8.12 -6.43
C GLU A 25 -22.68 -7.21 -6.04
N GLN A 26 -23.07 -7.20 -4.77
CA GLN A 26 -24.11 -6.30 -4.25
C GLN A 26 -23.79 -4.80 -4.44
N TYR A 27 -22.53 -4.45 -4.70
CA TYR A 27 -22.09 -3.07 -4.94
C TYR A 27 -21.97 -2.72 -6.43
N ASP A 28 -22.43 -3.56 -7.35
CA ASP A 28 -22.33 -3.31 -8.80
C ASP A 28 -23.14 -2.09 -9.27
N ALA A 29 -24.15 -1.69 -8.49
CA ALA A 29 -24.92 -0.47 -8.71
C ALA A 29 -24.14 0.81 -8.37
N LEU A 30 -23.05 0.73 -7.60
CA LEU A 30 -22.24 1.88 -7.23
C LEU A 30 -21.28 2.27 -8.36
N ASP A 31 -21.10 3.58 -8.55
CA ASP A 31 -20.06 4.08 -9.42
C ASP A 31 -18.66 3.96 -8.77
N ALA A 32 -17.61 4.10 -9.58
CA ALA A 32 -16.25 3.93 -9.07
C ALA A 32 -15.83 5.05 -8.10
N ALA A 33 -16.47 6.23 -8.15
CA ALA A 33 -16.17 7.32 -7.23
C ALA A 33 -16.70 7.00 -5.83
N THR A 34 -17.90 6.45 -5.74
CA THR A 34 -18.53 6.01 -4.50
C THR A 34 -17.78 4.82 -3.90
N LEU A 35 -17.39 3.84 -4.72
CA LEU A 35 -16.55 2.72 -4.26
C LEU A 35 -15.20 3.20 -3.72
N ARG A 36 -14.59 4.19 -4.38
CA ARG A 36 -13.34 4.81 -3.91
C ARG A 36 -13.53 5.52 -2.58
N ALA A 37 -14.58 6.34 -2.45
CA ALA A 37 -14.88 7.06 -1.22
C ALA A 37 -15.13 6.09 -0.05
N LEU A 38 -15.90 5.01 -0.30
CA LEU A 38 -16.13 3.95 0.68
C LEU A 38 -14.83 3.28 1.11
N ARG A 39 -13.97 2.90 0.16
CA ARG A 39 -12.67 2.30 0.45
C ARG A 39 -11.79 3.21 1.29
N GLU A 40 -11.79 4.51 1.01
CA GLU A 40 -10.99 5.50 1.75
C GLU A 40 -11.51 5.66 3.19
N GLN A 41 -12.82 5.77 3.38
CA GLN A 41 -13.43 5.86 4.72
C GLN A 41 -13.18 4.60 5.55
N ILE A 42 -13.30 3.41 4.94
CA ILE A 42 -12.99 2.14 5.61
C ILE A 42 -11.50 2.10 5.97
N SER A 43 -10.62 2.49 5.05
CA SER A 43 -9.18 2.56 5.30
C SER A 43 -8.88 3.47 6.48
N ASP A 44 -9.45 4.68 6.52
CA ASP A 44 -9.25 5.62 7.61
C ASP A 44 -9.74 5.03 8.95
N SER A 45 -10.96 4.48 8.97
CA SER A 45 -11.52 3.84 10.17
C SER A 45 -10.70 2.64 10.67
N LEU A 46 -10.13 1.82 9.77
CA LEU A 46 -9.31 0.66 10.17
C LEU A 46 -7.95 1.07 10.76
N PHE A 47 -7.44 2.26 10.44
CA PHE A 47 -6.10 2.68 10.83
C PHE A 47 -6.06 3.79 11.89
N ASP A 48 -7.18 4.43 12.19
CA ASP A 48 -7.23 5.53 13.16
C ASP A 48 -6.76 5.11 14.55
N ASP A 49 -7.17 3.95 15.07
CA ASP A 49 -6.79 3.47 16.41
C ASP A 49 -5.27 3.24 16.54
N SER A 50 -4.61 2.81 15.47
CA SER A 50 -3.18 2.50 15.46
C SER A 50 -2.31 3.66 14.98
N ARG A 51 -2.90 4.73 14.46
CA ARG A 51 -2.20 5.84 13.80
C ARG A 51 -1.11 6.45 14.68
N GLY A 52 -1.42 6.77 15.94
CA GLY A 52 -0.45 7.37 16.85
C GLY A 52 0.75 6.48 17.16
N ALA A 53 0.57 5.14 17.19
CA ALA A 53 1.69 4.22 17.37
C ALA A 53 2.57 4.16 16.12
N LEU A 54 1.96 4.09 14.93
CA LEU A 54 2.67 4.04 13.65
C LEU A 54 3.43 5.34 13.37
N GLU A 55 2.89 6.50 13.76
CA GLU A 55 3.58 7.80 13.63
C GLU A 55 4.84 7.86 14.49
N ARG A 56 4.81 7.30 15.71
CA ARG A 56 6.00 7.19 16.57
C ARG A 56 7.06 6.29 15.94
N VAL A 57 6.65 5.15 15.37
CA VAL A 57 7.57 4.25 14.65
C VAL A 57 8.18 4.95 13.43
N ALA A 58 7.35 5.62 12.62
CA ALA A 58 7.81 6.38 11.45
C ALA A 58 8.81 7.47 11.86
N SER A 59 8.54 8.19 12.95
CA SER A 59 9.42 9.23 13.48
C SER A 59 10.73 8.66 14.00
N ALA A 60 10.69 7.58 14.80
CA ALA A 60 11.87 6.91 15.32
C ALA A 60 12.77 6.36 14.20
N SER A 61 12.18 5.88 13.09
CA SER A 61 12.93 5.35 11.95
C SER A 61 13.88 6.38 11.29
N ARG A 62 13.68 7.68 11.52
CA ARG A 62 14.54 8.74 10.99
C ARG A 62 15.91 8.79 11.65
N LEU A 63 16.05 8.19 12.83
CA LEU A 63 17.30 8.15 13.60
C LEU A 63 18.23 7.02 13.15
N LEU A 64 17.78 6.14 12.26
CA LEU A 64 18.50 4.94 11.86
C LEU A 64 18.83 4.95 10.35
N PRO A 65 19.92 4.28 9.94
CA PRO A 65 20.26 4.10 8.53
C PRO A 65 19.15 3.35 7.76
N ASN A 66 18.95 3.72 6.49
CA ASN A 66 17.87 3.18 5.66
C ASN A 66 17.91 1.65 5.55
N ALA A 67 19.09 1.07 5.34
CA ALA A 67 19.26 -0.37 5.24
C ALA A 67 18.83 -1.11 6.52
N LEU A 68 19.08 -0.52 7.70
CA LEU A 68 18.66 -1.11 8.97
C LEU A 68 17.14 -1.03 9.13
N VAL A 69 16.55 0.14 8.84
CA VAL A 69 15.10 0.32 8.89
C VAL A 69 14.40 -0.63 7.92
N ALA A 70 14.94 -0.77 6.70
CA ALA A 70 14.40 -1.68 5.69
C ALA A 70 14.47 -3.14 6.14
N SER A 71 15.60 -3.56 6.71
CA SER A 71 15.78 -4.91 7.26
C SER A 71 14.80 -5.21 8.40
N VAL A 72 14.58 -4.27 9.33
CA VAL A 72 13.58 -4.41 10.40
C VAL A 72 12.17 -4.47 9.82
N GLY A 73 11.85 -3.62 8.83
CA GLY A 73 10.58 -3.64 8.14
C GLY A 73 10.29 -5.00 7.52
N GLU A 74 11.24 -5.53 6.74
CA GLU A 74 11.15 -6.82 6.07
C GLU A 74 11.03 -7.99 7.04
N ARG A 75 11.93 -8.06 8.04
CA ARG A 75 12.10 -9.25 8.88
C ARG A 75 11.22 -9.28 10.12
N SER A 76 10.74 -8.13 10.59
CA SER A 76 10.02 -8.03 11.88
C SER A 76 8.59 -7.53 11.73
N PHE A 77 8.36 -6.53 10.86
CA PHE A 77 7.03 -5.93 10.72
C PHE A 77 6.20 -6.57 9.61
N GLY A 78 6.86 -7.04 8.56
CA GLY A 78 6.21 -7.64 7.42
C GLY A 78 5.45 -6.65 6.54
N PRO A 79 4.84 -7.13 5.44
CA PRO A 79 4.35 -6.27 4.36
C PRO A 79 3.22 -5.33 4.78
N MET A 80 2.28 -5.82 5.60
CA MET A 80 1.12 -5.05 6.05
C MET A 80 1.54 -3.81 6.84
N LEU A 81 2.38 -3.95 7.86
CA LEU A 81 2.82 -2.82 8.68
C LEU A 81 3.70 -1.85 7.88
N CYS A 82 4.58 -2.36 7.03
CA CYS A 82 5.35 -1.52 6.09
C CYS A 82 4.44 -0.66 5.20
N ALA A 83 3.37 -1.24 4.66
CA ALA A 83 2.38 -0.51 3.87
C ALA A 83 1.67 0.59 4.68
N ARG A 84 1.31 0.33 5.94
CA ARG A 84 0.69 1.36 6.81
C ARG A 84 1.64 2.49 7.15
N ILE A 85 2.89 2.16 7.49
CA ILE A 85 3.91 3.16 7.80
C ILE A 85 4.24 4.00 6.57
N THR A 86 4.23 3.42 5.37
CA THR A 86 4.54 4.13 4.11
C THR A 86 3.69 5.38 3.92
N GLY A 87 2.40 5.33 4.29
CA GLY A 87 1.50 6.50 4.20
C GLY A 87 1.82 7.64 5.16
N LEU A 88 2.68 7.41 6.15
CA LEU A 88 3.13 8.39 7.15
C LEU A 88 4.53 8.95 6.83
N LEU A 89 5.17 8.44 5.77
CA LEU A 89 6.49 8.87 5.31
C LEU A 89 6.35 9.86 4.14
N SER A 90 7.39 10.68 3.92
CA SER A 90 7.48 11.39 2.64
C SER A 90 7.73 10.38 1.51
N PRO A 91 7.29 10.67 0.27
CA PRO A 91 7.55 9.81 -0.89
C PRO A 91 9.03 9.46 -1.08
N GLU A 92 9.91 10.43 -0.86
CA GLU A 92 11.37 10.27 -1.01
C GLU A 92 11.91 9.32 0.05
N ARG A 93 11.44 9.44 1.30
CA ARG A 93 11.85 8.55 2.39
C ARG A 93 11.37 7.12 2.13
N ALA A 94 10.12 6.96 1.72
CA ALA A 94 9.56 5.65 1.40
C ALA A 94 10.34 4.97 0.25
N ALA A 95 10.62 5.70 -0.83
CA ALA A 95 11.42 5.19 -1.94
C ALA A 95 12.85 4.82 -1.52
N ALA A 96 13.48 5.64 -0.66
CA ALA A 96 14.82 5.36 -0.15
C ALA A 96 14.88 4.10 0.73
N LEU A 97 13.82 3.78 1.47
CA LEU A 97 13.72 2.51 2.22
C LEU A 97 13.47 1.34 1.28
N ALA A 98 12.56 1.50 0.31
CA ALA A 98 12.24 0.46 -0.67
C ALA A 98 13.45 0.05 -1.51
N ALA A 99 14.40 0.96 -1.77
CA ALA A 99 15.64 0.66 -2.48
C ALA A 99 16.48 -0.46 -1.84
N HIS A 100 16.31 -0.69 -0.52
CA HIS A 100 17.01 -1.73 0.24
C HIS A 100 16.21 -3.02 0.43
N MET A 101 15.02 -3.13 -0.15
CA MET A 101 14.13 -4.29 0.02
C MET A 101 14.09 -5.16 -1.24
N PRO A 102 13.86 -6.47 -1.11
CA PRO A 102 13.64 -7.38 -2.23
C PRO A 102 12.35 -7.04 -3.00
N ASP A 103 12.35 -7.32 -4.31
CA ASP A 103 11.18 -7.06 -5.16
C ASP A 103 9.98 -7.93 -4.78
N GLU A 104 10.18 -9.16 -4.28
CA GLU A 104 9.09 -10.00 -3.78
C GLU A 104 8.39 -9.37 -2.58
N PHE A 105 9.17 -8.87 -1.62
CA PHE A 105 8.63 -8.22 -0.44
C PHE A 105 7.90 -6.91 -0.82
N LEU A 106 8.47 -6.12 -1.73
CA LEU A 106 7.83 -4.90 -2.21
C LEU A 106 6.51 -5.17 -2.95
N ALA A 107 6.40 -6.31 -3.65
CA ALA A 107 5.14 -6.75 -4.24
C ALA A 107 4.09 -7.05 -3.16
N ASP A 108 4.48 -7.70 -2.06
CA ASP A 108 3.59 -7.92 -0.92
C ASP A 108 3.16 -6.59 -0.26
N VAL A 109 4.09 -5.65 -0.09
CA VAL A 109 3.80 -4.32 0.46
C VAL A 109 2.82 -3.59 -0.46
N ALA A 110 3.04 -3.63 -1.77
CA ALA A 110 2.17 -2.98 -2.77
C ALA A 110 0.73 -3.51 -2.73
N MET A 111 0.51 -4.79 -2.39
CA MET A 111 -0.82 -5.36 -2.25
C MET A 111 -1.59 -4.85 -1.02
N GLN A 112 -0.87 -4.37 0.00
CA GLN A 112 -1.42 -3.86 1.25
C GLN A 112 -1.52 -2.32 1.28
N LEU A 113 -0.76 -1.66 0.42
CA LEU A 113 -0.60 -0.21 0.39
C LEU A 113 -1.89 0.50 -0.03
N ASP A 114 -2.22 1.58 0.68
CA ASP A 114 -3.30 2.47 0.26
C ASP A 114 -2.91 3.13 -1.09
N PRO A 115 -3.76 3.03 -2.13
CA PRO A 115 -3.55 3.70 -3.41
C PRO A 115 -3.22 5.20 -3.31
N ARG A 116 -3.71 5.91 -2.29
CA ARG A 116 -3.42 7.33 -2.05
C ARG A 116 -1.93 7.55 -1.81
N SER A 117 -1.30 6.69 -1.01
CA SER A 117 0.13 6.76 -0.68
C SER A 117 1.01 6.21 -1.79
N ALA A 118 0.52 5.23 -2.57
CA ALA A 118 1.28 4.58 -3.63
C ALA A 118 1.75 5.55 -4.72
N ARG A 119 0.91 6.51 -5.12
CA ARG A 119 1.21 7.41 -6.26
C ARG A 119 2.51 8.19 -6.07
N GLY A 120 2.70 8.77 -4.90
CA GLY A 120 3.92 9.54 -4.59
C GLY A 120 5.16 8.65 -4.60
N VAL A 121 5.07 7.48 -3.95
CA VAL A 121 6.20 6.54 -3.88
C VAL A 121 6.59 6.02 -5.26
N ILE A 122 5.62 5.61 -6.08
CA ILE A 122 5.87 5.12 -7.45
C ILE A 122 6.55 6.21 -8.30
N ALA A 123 6.19 7.48 -8.13
CA ALA A 123 6.83 8.58 -8.85
C ALA A 123 8.30 8.78 -8.46
N GLN A 124 8.67 8.42 -7.23
CA GLN A 124 10.05 8.47 -6.75
C GLN A 124 10.84 7.18 -7.04
N LEU A 125 10.16 6.07 -7.28
CA LEU A 125 10.81 4.82 -7.70
C LEU A 125 11.26 4.94 -9.16
N GLY A 126 12.50 4.52 -9.43
CA GLY A 126 12.99 4.39 -10.80
C GLY A 126 12.16 3.38 -11.61
N LYS A 127 11.99 3.64 -12.91
CA LYS A 127 11.21 2.79 -13.84
C LYS A 127 11.56 1.31 -13.75
N GLU A 128 12.84 0.99 -13.66
CA GLU A 128 13.32 -0.40 -13.57
C GLU A 128 12.75 -1.12 -12.35
N ARG A 129 12.73 -0.47 -11.19
CA ARG A 129 12.20 -1.04 -9.95
C ARG A 129 10.69 -1.24 -10.03
N VAL A 130 9.96 -0.26 -10.59
CA VAL A 130 8.50 -0.38 -10.78
C VAL A 130 8.18 -1.57 -11.68
N VAL A 131 8.92 -1.74 -12.77
CA VAL A 131 8.75 -2.87 -13.70
C VAL A 131 9.08 -4.20 -13.02
N ALA A 132 10.14 -4.26 -12.21
CA ALA A 132 10.53 -5.48 -11.50
C ALA A 132 9.43 -5.94 -10.53
N VAL A 133 8.94 -5.03 -9.68
CA VAL A 133 7.83 -5.31 -8.76
C VAL A 133 6.55 -5.69 -9.51
N ALA A 134 6.24 -5.00 -10.62
CA ALA A 134 5.07 -5.34 -11.44
C ALA A 134 5.16 -6.73 -12.05
N LYS A 135 6.35 -7.19 -12.49
CA LYS A 135 6.55 -8.55 -12.98
C LYS A 135 6.29 -9.59 -11.89
N VAL A 136 6.71 -9.34 -10.66
CA VAL A 136 6.39 -10.22 -9.52
C VAL A 136 4.89 -10.29 -9.30
N LEU A 137 4.20 -9.14 -9.31
CA LEU A 137 2.75 -9.09 -9.14
C LEU A 137 1.98 -9.84 -10.24
N LEU A 138 2.46 -9.78 -11.49
CA LEU A 138 1.84 -10.49 -12.63
C LEU A 138 2.04 -12.01 -12.60
N ALA A 139 3.04 -12.48 -11.87
CA ALA A 139 3.31 -13.92 -11.73
C ALA A 139 2.46 -14.60 -10.64
N ARG A 140 1.59 -13.84 -9.96
CA ARG A 140 0.71 -14.31 -8.88
C ARG A 140 -0.74 -14.36 -9.35
#